data_AF-A0A7C7DH19-F1
#
_entry.id   AF-A0A7C7DH19-F1
#
_cell.length_a   1.000
_cell.length_b   1.000
_cell.length_c   1.000
_cell.angle_alpha   90.00
_cell.angle_beta   90.00
_cell.angle_gamma   90.00
#
_symmetry.space_group_name_H-M   'P 1'
#
loop_
_entity.id
_entity.type
_entity.pdbx_description
1 polymer ?
#
loop_
_entity_poly.entity_id
_entity_poly.type
_entity_poly.pdbx_seq_one_letter_code
_entity_poly.pdbx_strand_id
1 'polypeptide(L)' 'MLSYDKLVRPEVFRLSPYIPGKPADEVKRELGLERVIKLASNENPLGPS' A
#
# COMPACT_ATOMS: atom_id res chain seq x y z
N MET A 1 -4.95 -33.31 -3.41
CA MET A 1 -4.85 -31.83 -3.39
C MET A 1 -3.88 -31.45 -2.29
N LEU A 2 -2.78 -30.75 -2.63
CA LEU A 2 -1.83 -30.30 -1.62
C LEU A 2 -2.44 -29.12 -0.85
N SER A 3 -2.27 -29.14 0.47
CA SER A 3 -2.74 -28.09 1.37
C SER A 3 -1.63 -27.05 1.54
N TYR A 4 -1.89 -25.80 1.15
CA TYR A 4 -0.87 -24.75 1.13
C TYR A 4 -0.37 -24.36 2.54
N ASP A 5 -1.17 -24.60 3.58
CA ASP A 5 -0.77 -24.43 4.98
C ASP A 5 0.44 -25.28 5.38
N LYS A 6 0.67 -26.42 4.71
CA LYS A 6 1.84 -27.27 4.97
C LYS A 6 3.11 -26.84 4.23
N LEU A 7 2.98 -25.87 3.31
CA LEU A 7 4.08 -25.34 2.50
C LEU A 7 4.59 -23.98 3.00
N VAL A 8 3.84 -23.35 3.90
CA VAL A 8 4.12 -21.99 4.39
C VAL A 8 4.48 -22.04 5.87
N ARG A 9 5.40 -21.17 6.28
CA ARG A 9 5.80 -21.01 7.68
C ARG A 9 4.59 -20.58 8.55
N PRO A 10 4.35 -21.21 9.72
CA PRO A 10 3.20 -20.89 10.58
C PRO A 10 3.09 -19.40 10.96
N GLU A 11 4.21 -18.69 11.04
CA GLU A 11 4.31 -17.29 11.41
C GLU A 11 3.61 -16.36 10.41
N VAL A 12 3.56 -16.74 9.13
CA VAL A 12 2.93 -15.93 8.07
C VAL A 12 1.44 -15.72 8.35
N PHE A 13 0.77 -16.73 8.92
CA PHE A 13 -0.64 -16.66 9.27
C PHE A 13 -0.93 -15.77 10.49
N ARG A 14 0.10 -15.36 11.24
CA ARG A 14 0.00 -14.45 12.39
C ARG A 14 0.25 -12.99 12.01
N LEU A 15 0.75 -12.73 10.81
CA LEU A 15 1.03 -11.38 10.35
C LEU A 15 -0.28 -10.69 9.94
N SER A 16 -0.48 -9.48 10.43
CA SER A 16 -1.46 -8.58 9.81
C SER A 16 -0.94 -8.16 8.44
N PRO A 17 -1.71 -8.35 7.36
CA PRO A 17 -1.33 -7.86 6.05
C PRO A 17 -1.05 -6.36 6.07
N TYR A 18 0.02 -5.93 5.40
CA TYR A 18 0.25 -4.52 5.18
C TYR A 18 -0.86 -3.94 4.32
N ILE A 19 -1.48 -2.86 4.78
CA ILE A 19 -2.49 -2.13 4.01
C ILE A 19 -1.77 -0.99 3.27
N PRO A 20 -1.57 -1.10 1.95
CA PRO A 20 -0.94 -0.03 1.20
C PRO A 20 -1.84 1.22 1.21
N GLY A 21 -1.22 2.39 1.21
CA GLY A 21 -1.94 3.64 1.01
C GLY A 21 -2.60 3.70 -0.37
N LYS A 22 -3.78 4.32 -0.45
CA LYS A 22 -4.49 4.53 -1.73
C LYS A 22 -3.66 5.47 -2.64
N PRO A 23 -3.51 5.17 -3.94
CA PRO A 23 -2.84 6.07 -4.87
C PRO A 23 -3.49 7.46 -4.90
N ALA A 24 -2.66 8.51 -4.99
CA ALA A 24 -3.14 9.89 -4.97
C ALA A 24 -4.13 10.19 -6.12
N ASP A 25 -3.93 9.57 -7.29
CA ASP A 25 -4.82 9.73 -8.45
C ASP A 25 -6.20 9.09 -8.23
N GLU A 26 -6.26 7.99 -7.49
CA GLU A 26 -7.53 7.36 -7.12
C GLU A 26 -8.29 8.23 -6.12
N VAL A 27 -7.59 8.74 -5.10
CA VAL A 27 -8.17 9.69 -4.12
C VAL A 27 -8.70 10.94 -4.84
N LYS A 28 -7.92 11.48 -5.79
CA LYS A 28 -8.30 12.65 -6.58
C LYS A 28 -9.61 12.42 -7.34
N ARG A 29 -9.72 11.28 -8.03
CA ARG A 29 -10.91 10.91 -8.81
C ARG A 29 -12.13 10.68 -7.93
N GLU A 30 -11.97 9.91 -6.85
CA GLU A 30 -13.09 9.57 -5.95
C GLU A 30 -13.67 10.80 -5.24
N LEU A 31 -12.81 11.75 -4.86
CA LEU A 31 -13.22 12.95 -4.11
C LEU A 31 -13.50 14.16 -5.02
N GLY A 32 -13.35 14.03 -6.34
CA GLY A 32 -13.56 15.14 -7.28
C GLY A 32 -12.60 16.32 -7.09
N LEU A 33 -11.37 16.05 -6.63
CA LEU A 33 -10.39 17.09 -6.33
C LEU A 33 -9.64 17.51 -7.59
N GLU A 34 -9.35 18.80 -7.72
CA GLU A 34 -8.47 19.29 -8.79
C GLU A 34 -7.00 18.96 -8.51
N ARG A 35 -6.61 18.99 -7.23
CA ARG A 35 -5.23 18.81 -6.79
C ARG A 35 -5.16 18.01 -5.49
N VAL A 36 -4.12 17.18 -5.38
CA VAL A 36 -3.74 16.44 -4.18
C VAL A 36 -2.26 16.69 -3.90
N ILE A 37 -1.90 16.90 -2.64
CA ILE A 37 -0.51 17.01 -2.17
C ILE A 37 -0.24 15.80 -1.28
N LYS A 38 0.75 14.97 -1.65
CA LYS A 38 1.09 13.75 -0.93
C LYS A 38 2.15 14.03 0.15
N LEU A 39 1.81 13.79 1.41
CA LEU A 39 2.72 13.95 2.56
C LEU A 39 2.84 12.66 3.41
N ALA A 40 2.34 11.53 2.93
CA ALA A 40 2.08 10.33 3.74
C ALA A 40 3.09 9.18 3.58
N SER A 41 4.16 9.35 2.79
CA SER A 41 5.11 8.25 2.47
C SER A 41 6.58 8.58 2.75
N ASN A 42 6.86 9.69 3.44
CA ASN A 42 8.22 10.15 3.72
C ASN A 42 9.11 10.27 2.46
N GLU A 43 8.51 10.55 1.30
CA GLU A 43 9.22 10.73 0.03
C GLU A 43 9.95 12.08 0.01
N ASN A 44 11.09 12.14 -0.69
CA ASN A 44 11.78 13.40 -0.93
C ASN A 44 10.97 14.24 -1.96
N PRO A 45 10.44 15.41 -1.59
CA PRO A 45 9.65 16.22 -2.51
C PRO A 45 10.45 16.81 -3.68
N LEU A 46 11.79 16.79 -3.61
CA LEU A 46 12.67 17.33 -4.66
C LEU A 46 12.92 16.33 -5.81
N GLY A 47 12.52 15.07 -5.66
CA GLY A 47 12.80 14.03 -6.64
C GLY A 47 14.25 13.49 -6.59
N PRO A 48 14.62 12.60 -7.53
CA PRO A 48 15.98 12.07 -7.64
C PRO A 48 16.98 13.14 -8.13
N SER A 49 18.27 12.94 -7.83
CA SER A 49 19.41 13.75 -8.32
C SER A 49 19.81 13.41 -9.75
#